data_AF-A0A2V6NF43-F1
#
_entry.id   AF-A0A2V6NF43-F1
#
_cell.length_a   1.000
_cell.length_b   1.000
_cell.length_c   1.000
_cell.angle_alpha   90.00
_cell.angle_beta   90.00
_cell.angle_gamma   90.00
#
_symmetry.space_group_name_H-M   'P 1'
#
loop_
_entity.id
_entity.type
_entity.pdbx_description
1 polymer ?
#
loop_
_entity_poly.entity_id
_entity_poly.type
_entity_poly.pdbx_seq_one_letter_code
_entity_poly.pdbx_strand_id
1 'polypeptide(L)'
;MAFTTRSLPWDKTSHSRELLLEREWLVTNGLGGFASGTISGAITRRYHGLLIAALPAPHGRMVMWSHVSEFLRFGDDDVISLGAEERAGGQLNLGAADYLHEFRLENGLPVWTYHVRDLVLEKRILMLHLQNTVHVIYRILEGEKRPRLELRPAFFFRHYESPVNEGLAAPYRLSAVEDRYEISDAHSRLPPLRIKLAIDPAQFTVLPQIIHQVVYRIEQSRGYAYEGNLWSPGFFYVDMHERNMAALIGSTEEWDIINVLAPEGATAAEEERRAKMLDDALPEARREFPAELVFAGDQFIITPGGRAEETARAHAAGDEVRTVIAGYHWFTDWGRDTMISLEGLALVSGRCLEAGYILRTFAHYVRDGLIPNMFPDREKEGLYHTADATLWFFHALSRYLHYTDDR
;
A
#
# COMPACT_ATOMS: atom_id res chain seq x y z
N MET A 1 -9.32 12.51 -20.90
CA MET A 1 -8.80 11.46 -20.03
C MET A 1 -9.82 10.34 -19.96
N ALA A 2 -9.43 9.09 -20.23
CA ALA A 2 -10.30 7.94 -20.02
C ALA A 2 -10.26 7.62 -18.52
N PHE A 3 -11.35 7.94 -17.81
CA PHE A 3 -11.48 7.66 -16.39
C PHE A 3 -12.05 6.25 -16.23
N THR A 4 -11.31 5.35 -15.57
CA THR A 4 -11.81 4.00 -15.28
C THR A 4 -12.29 3.93 -13.85
N THR A 5 -13.55 3.55 -13.65
CA THR A 5 -14.12 3.33 -12.32
C THR A 5 -14.70 1.92 -12.25
N ARG A 6 -14.20 1.13 -11.31
CA ARG A 6 -14.79 -0.17 -10.95
C ARG A 6 -15.51 -0.04 -9.62
N SER A 7 -16.83 -0.01 -9.65
CA SER A 7 -17.67 0.16 -8.47
C SER A 7 -18.16 -1.17 -7.88
N LEU A 8 -18.22 -1.20 -6.55
CA LEU A 8 -18.89 -2.19 -5.73
C LEU A 8 -19.93 -1.44 -4.87
N PRO A 9 -21.16 -1.23 -5.37
CA PRO A 9 -22.21 -0.61 -4.58
C PRO A 9 -22.56 -1.50 -3.38
N TRP A 10 -22.81 -0.89 -2.24
CA TRP A 10 -23.12 -1.60 -1.00
C TRP A 10 -24.59 -1.43 -0.63
N ASP A 11 -25.35 -2.52 -0.72
CA ASP A 11 -26.69 -2.62 -0.16
C ASP A 11 -26.67 -3.44 1.14
N LYS A 12 -26.77 -2.73 2.26
CA LYS A 12 -26.81 -3.31 3.61
C LYS A 12 -28.00 -4.23 3.89
N THR A 13 -29.04 -4.19 3.04
CA THR A 13 -30.24 -5.04 3.20
C THR A 13 -30.12 -6.38 2.50
N SER A 14 -29.32 -6.46 1.43
CA SER A 14 -29.20 -7.66 0.60
C SER A 14 -27.81 -8.32 0.64
N HIS A 15 -26.76 -7.58 0.97
CA HIS A 15 -25.41 -8.12 1.07
C HIS A 15 -25.05 -8.60 2.48
N SER A 16 -24.42 -9.78 2.57
CA SER A 16 -23.82 -10.27 3.81
C SER A 16 -22.59 -9.44 4.16
N ARG A 17 -22.49 -9.00 5.42
CA ARG A 17 -21.39 -8.16 5.92
C ARG A 17 -20.03 -8.85 5.79
N GLU A 18 -19.99 -10.17 5.74
CA GLU A 18 -18.80 -10.99 5.51
C GLU A 18 -18.12 -10.65 4.17
N LEU A 19 -18.86 -10.22 3.16
CA LEU A 19 -18.27 -9.76 1.88
C LEU A 19 -17.26 -8.61 2.10
N LEU A 20 -17.50 -7.72 3.07
CA LEU A 20 -16.59 -6.62 3.36
C LEU A 20 -15.28 -7.06 4.03
N LEU A 21 -15.25 -8.28 4.57
CA LEU A 21 -14.09 -8.91 5.20
C LEU A 21 -13.31 -9.82 4.24
N GLU A 22 -14.00 -10.37 3.24
CA GLU A 22 -13.41 -11.26 2.24
C GLU A 22 -12.85 -10.51 1.02
N ARG A 23 -13.37 -9.30 0.75
CA ARG A 23 -12.87 -8.46 -0.34
C ARG A 23 -11.75 -7.56 0.16
N GLU A 24 -10.65 -7.56 -0.60
CA GLU A 24 -9.42 -6.84 -0.26
C GLU A 24 -9.06 -5.83 -1.34
N TRP A 25 -8.34 -4.79 -0.92
CA TRP A 25 -7.72 -3.80 -1.81
C TRP A 25 -6.20 -3.82 -1.61
N LEU A 26 -5.49 -3.34 -2.64
CA LEU A 26 -4.03 -3.25 -2.67
C LEU A 26 -3.64 -1.95 -3.38
N VAL A 27 -2.73 -1.19 -2.81
CA VAL A 27 -2.03 -0.06 -3.45
C VAL A 27 -0.54 -0.27 -3.21
N THR A 28 0.29 0.05 -4.20
CA THR A 28 1.75 -0.15 -4.14
C THR A 28 2.46 1.17 -4.43
N ASN A 29 3.74 1.25 -4.05
CA ASN A 29 4.55 2.45 -4.26
C ASN A 29 5.65 2.30 -5.32
N GLY A 30 5.72 1.17 -6.04
CA GLY A 30 6.78 0.94 -7.02
C GLY A 30 8.18 0.70 -6.41
N LEU A 31 8.31 0.56 -5.08
CA LEU A 31 9.54 0.13 -4.39
C LEU A 31 9.47 -1.33 -3.92
N GLY A 32 8.32 -1.97 -4.08
CA GLY A 32 7.95 -3.22 -3.44
C GLY A 32 7.14 -3.05 -2.15
N GLY A 33 7.03 -1.81 -1.64
CA GLY A 33 6.17 -1.47 -0.53
C GLY A 33 4.71 -1.38 -0.96
N PHE A 34 3.80 -1.58 -0.01
CA PHE A 34 2.37 -1.61 -0.29
C PHE A 34 1.50 -1.26 0.92
N ALA A 35 0.24 -0.96 0.64
CA ALA A 35 -0.84 -0.82 1.58
C ALA A 35 -1.95 -1.79 1.15
N SER A 36 -2.50 -2.53 2.10
CA SER A 36 -3.54 -3.51 1.80
C SER A 36 -4.41 -3.79 3.02
N GLY A 37 -5.68 -4.05 2.78
CA GLY A 37 -6.64 -4.39 3.81
C GLY A 37 -7.95 -4.87 3.21
N THR A 38 -8.90 -5.13 4.09
CA THR A 38 -10.28 -5.44 3.68
C THR A 38 -11.05 -4.16 3.36
N ILE A 39 -12.16 -4.27 2.63
CA ILE A 39 -13.08 -3.13 2.41
C ILE A 39 -13.64 -2.61 3.74
N SER A 40 -13.88 -3.49 4.72
CA SER A 40 -14.36 -3.10 6.06
C SER A 40 -13.34 -2.30 6.88
N GLY A 41 -12.05 -2.38 6.55
CA GLY A 41 -10.96 -1.84 7.36
C GLY A 41 -10.44 -2.79 8.45
N ALA A 42 -11.11 -3.91 8.71
CA ALA A 42 -10.60 -4.92 9.63
C ALA A 42 -9.35 -5.61 9.07
N ILE A 43 -8.38 -5.87 9.96
CA ILE A 43 -7.23 -6.70 9.68
C ILE A 43 -7.67 -8.16 9.70
N THR A 44 -7.46 -8.90 8.61
CA THR A 44 -7.81 -10.34 8.56
C THR A 44 -6.60 -11.25 8.31
N ARG A 45 -5.46 -10.69 7.88
CA ARG A 45 -4.20 -11.41 7.67
C ARG A 45 -2.96 -10.57 8.01
N ARG A 46 -1.84 -11.22 8.31
CA ARG A 46 -0.54 -10.64 8.71
C ARG A 46 0.07 -9.72 7.67
N TYR A 47 -0.46 -9.72 6.46
CA TYR A 47 -0.03 -8.87 5.37
C TYR A 47 -0.85 -7.59 5.23
N HIS A 48 -1.90 -7.41 6.03
CA HIS A 48 -2.67 -6.18 6.04
C HIS A 48 -1.95 -5.09 6.83
N GLY A 49 -2.02 -3.87 6.32
CA GLY A 49 -1.38 -2.68 6.85
C GLY A 49 -1.60 -1.48 5.94
N LEU A 50 -1.60 -0.28 6.51
CA LEU A 50 -1.61 0.98 5.77
C LEU A 50 -0.23 1.33 5.21
N LEU A 51 0.85 0.84 5.82
CA LEU A 51 2.20 0.97 5.26
C LEU A 51 3.03 -0.28 5.58
N ILE A 52 3.25 -1.10 4.55
CA ILE A 52 4.30 -2.09 4.50
C ILE A 52 5.45 -1.47 3.69
N ALA A 53 6.44 -0.94 4.40
CA ALA A 53 7.56 -0.24 3.79
C ALA A 53 8.57 -1.24 3.21
N ALA A 54 8.99 -1.02 1.96
CA ALA A 54 10.13 -1.74 1.38
C ALA A 54 11.41 -1.05 1.83
N LEU A 55 12.07 -1.63 2.82
CA LEU A 55 13.30 -1.10 3.39
C LEU A 55 14.52 -1.82 2.80
N PRO A 56 15.69 -1.15 2.71
CA PRO A 56 16.91 -1.78 2.24
C PRO A 56 17.29 -3.04 3.04
N ALA A 57 18.03 -3.94 2.41
CA ALA A 57 18.60 -5.10 3.08
C ALA A 57 19.43 -4.67 4.31
N PRO A 58 19.35 -5.38 5.45
CA PRO A 58 18.74 -6.70 5.62
C PRO A 58 17.26 -6.67 6.06
N HIS A 59 16.60 -5.51 6.08
CA HIS A 59 15.25 -5.39 6.65
C HIS A 59 14.17 -6.01 5.75
N GLY A 60 14.18 -5.69 4.44
CA GLY A 60 13.12 -6.11 3.53
C GLY A 60 11.80 -5.39 3.81
N ARG A 61 10.68 -6.05 3.54
CA ARG A 61 9.34 -5.51 3.75
C ARG A 61 8.94 -5.54 5.23
N MET A 62 8.68 -4.36 5.77
CA MET A 62 8.32 -4.16 7.18
C MET A 62 6.93 -3.56 7.31
N VAL A 63 6.06 -4.17 8.10
CA VAL A 63 4.80 -3.56 8.52
C VAL A 63 5.16 -2.42 9.46
N MET A 64 4.97 -1.17 9.03
CA MET A 64 5.25 0.02 9.83
C MET A 64 3.96 0.62 10.36
N TRP A 65 2.88 0.63 9.58
CA TRP A 65 1.57 1.12 10.02
C TRP A 65 0.49 0.07 9.79
N SER A 66 -0.08 -0.47 10.87
CA SER A 66 -1.01 -1.60 10.80
C SER A 66 -2.45 -1.16 10.50
N HIS A 67 -2.95 -0.16 11.22
CA HIS A 67 -4.37 0.21 11.17
C HIS A 67 -4.60 1.64 11.66
N VAL A 68 -5.78 2.18 11.36
CA VAL A 68 -6.31 3.41 11.95
C VAL A 68 -7.77 3.16 12.31
N SER A 69 -8.14 3.38 13.57
CA SER A 69 -9.54 3.39 13.99
C SER A 69 -10.11 4.78 13.73
N GLU A 70 -11.21 4.86 12.99
CA GLU A 70 -11.83 6.14 12.61
C GLU A 70 -13.19 6.35 13.25
N PHE A 71 -13.38 7.54 13.84
CA PHE A 71 -14.64 7.92 14.47
C PHE A 71 -15.11 9.30 14.00
N LEU A 72 -16.40 9.40 13.64
CA LEU A 72 -17.10 10.66 13.43
C LEU A 72 -17.86 11.03 14.69
N ARG A 73 -17.54 12.18 15.29
CA ARG A 73 -18.21 12.71 16.49
C ARG A 73 -19.06 13.91 16.15
N PHE A 74 -20.37 13.82 16.40
CA PHE A 74 -21.32 14.94 16.22
C PHE A 74 -21.71 15.60 17.56
N GLY A 75 -21.28 15.01 18.67
CA GLY A 75 -21.45 15.45 20.05
C GLY A 75 -20.69 14.50 20.98
N ASP A 76 -20.73 14.73 22.30
CA ASP A 76 -19.95 13.94 23.26
C ASP A 76 -20.36 12.45 23.28
N ASP A 77 -21.66 12.17 23.28
CA ASP A 77 -22.23 10.82 23.30
C ASP A 77 -22.61 10.29 21.91
N ASP A 78 -22.30 11.04 20.85
CA ASP A 78 -22.74 10.76 19.50
C ASP A 78 -21.54 10.46 18.57
N VAL A 79 -21.18 9.17 18.52
CA VAL A 79 -19.95 8.67 17.89
C VAL A 79 -20.26 7.54 16.92
N ILE A 80 -19.81 7.69 15.68
CA ILE A 80 -19.97 6.68 14.62
C ILE A 80 -18.59 6.15 14.22
N SER A 81 -18.39 4.84 14.30
CA SER A 81 -17.18 4.16 13.83
C SER A 81 -17.27 3.87 12.33
N LEU A 82 -16.28 4.29 11.56
CA LEU A 82 -16.17 3.98 10.11
C LEU A 82 -15.26 2.79 9.82
N GLY A 83 -14.53 2.31 10.83
CA GLY A 83 -13.70 1.12 10.75
C GLY A 83 -14.40 -0.14 11.24
N ALA A 84 -13.73 -1.27 11.04
CA ALA A 84 -14.10 -2.55 11.59
C ALA A 84 -12.96 -3.16 12.41
N GLU A 85 -13.32 -3.82 13.51
CA GLU A 85 -12.37 -4.51 14.39
C GLU A 85 -12.88 -5.91 14.70
N GLU A 86 -12.01 -6.90 14.63
CA GLU A 86 -12.27 -8.26 15.09
C GLU A 86 -11.35 -8.59 16.26
N ARG A 87 -11.96 -8.97 17.39
CA ARG A 87 -11.24 -9.38 18.60
C ARG A 87 -11.56 -10.81 18.99
N ALA A 88 -10.64 -11.42 19.75
CA ALA A 88 -10.78 -12.80 20.22
C ALA A 88 -12.10 -13.00 20.99
N GLY A 89 -12.59 -14.25 20.99
CA GLY A 89 -13.91 -14.57 21.54
C GLY A 89 -15.08 -14.21 20.62
N GLY A 90 -14.82 -13.93 19.34
CA GLY A 90 -15.86 -13.68 18.32
C GLY A 90 -16.44 -12.27 18.34
N GLN A 91 -15.75 -11.30 18.94
CA GLN A 91 -16.19 -9.91 18.99
C GLN A 91 -15.86 -9.23 17.67
N LEU A 92 -16.80 -9.29 16.72
CA LEU A 92 -16.68 -8.65 15.42
C LEU A 92 -17.54 -7.39 15.37
N ASN A 93 -16.89 -6.23 15.22
CA ASN A 93 -17.55 -4.96 15.00
C ASN A 93 -17.41 -4.54 13.53
N LEU A 94 -18.52 -4.54 12.80
CA LEU A 94 -18.63 -4.07 11.41
C LEU A 94 -19.59 -2.88 11.30
N GLY A 95 -19.57 -1.96 12.27
CA GLY A 95 -20.47 -0.80 12.28
C GLY A 95 -20.39 0.05 11.01
N ALA A 96 -19.22 0.09 10.38
CA ALA A 96 -19.00 0.75 9.09
C ALA A 96 -19.95 0.29 7.97
N ALA A 97 -20.38 -0.98 8.00
CA ALA A 97 -21.23 -1.58 6.98
C ALA A 97 -22.63 -0.94 6.93
N ASP A 98 -23.07 -0.25 7.99
CA ASP A 98 -24.37 0.42 8.02
C ASP A 98 -24.36 1.77 7.29
N TYR A 99 -23.15 2.33 7.10
CA TYR A 99 -22.91 3.66 6.54
C TYR A 99 -22.18 3.63 5.20
N LEU A 100 -21.48 2.54 4.87
CA LEU A 100 -20.86 2.38 3.56
C LEU A 100 -21.94 2.43 2.48
N HIS A 101 -21.78 3.30 1.49
CA HIS A 101 -22.65 3.37 0.33
C HIS A 101 -22.01 2.68 -0.88
N GLU A 102 -20.72 2.91 -1.08
CA GLU A 102 -19.97 2.38 -2.21
C GLU A 102 -18.50 2.19 -1.83
N PHE A 103 -17.91 1.10 -2.29
CA PHE A 103 -16.47 0.98 -2.48
C PHE A 103 -16.17 0.97 -3.98
N ARG A 104 -15.16 1.70 -4.43
CA ARG A 104 -14.76 1.68 -5.85
C ARG A 104 -13.26 1.79 -6.01
N LEU A 105 -12.78 1.37 -7.18
CA LEU A 105 -11.44 1.68 -7.66
C LEU A 105 -11.54 2.77 -8.72
N GLU A 106 -11.02 3.96 -8.42
CA GLU A 106 -10.86 5.04 -9.39
C GLU A 106 -9.44 4.98 -9.95
N ASN A 107 -9.30 4.64 -11.23
CA ASN A 107 -8.02 4.39 -11.88
C ASN A 107 -7.12 3.41 -11.09
N GLY A 108 -7.74 2.42 -10.44
CA GLY A 108 -7.05 1.44 -9.60
C GLY A 108 -6.80 1.87 -8.14
N LEU A 109 -7.18 3.09 -7.74
CA LEU A 109 -7.02 3.59 -6.38
C LEU A 109 -8.31 3.39 -5.56
N PRO A 110 -8.22 2.89 -4.31
CA PRO A 110 -9.37 2.57 -3.50
C PRO A 110 -10.03 3.82 -2.92
N VAL A 111 -11.35 3.89 -3.12
CA VAL A 111 -12.21 4.97 -2.63
C VAL A 111 -13.43 4.36 -1.94
N TRP A 112 -13.75 4.89 -0.77
CA TRP A 112 -14.98 4.58 -0.04
C TRP A 112 -15.85 5.82 -0.01
N THR A 113 -17.15 5.62 -0.14
CA THR A 113 -18.15 6.67 0.09
C THR A 113 -19.10 6.21 1.18
N TYR A 114 -19.20 6.99 2.25
CA TYR A 114 -20.04 6.72 3.41
C TYR A 114 -21.17 7.74 3.47
N HIS A 115 -22.38 7.27 3.68
CA HIS A 115 -23.56 8.09 3.93
C HIS A 115 -23.90 7.99 5.42
N VAL A 116 -23.69 9.08 6.13
CA VAL A 116 -23.91 9.18 7.57
C VAL A 116 -24.87 10.34 7.83
N ARG A 117 -26.16 10.04 7.99
CA ARG A 117 -27.22 11.05 8.12
C ARG A 117 -27.30 11.90 6.84
N ASP A 118 -27.12 13.21 6.93
CA ASP A 118 -27.00 14.15 5.80
C ASP A 118 -25.56 14.28 5.26
N LEU A 119 -24.57 13.66 5.92
CA LEU A 119 -23.17 13.72 5.53
C LEU A 119 -22.84 12.66 4.48
N VAL A 120 -22.20 13.09 3.38
CA VAL A 120 -21.51 12.22 2.43
C VAL A 120 -20.01 12.40 2.62
N LEU A 121 -19.35 11.37 3.16
CA LEU A 121 -17.92 11.36 3.42
C LEU A 121 -17.22 10.40 2.44
N GLU A 122 -16.23 10.92 1.73
CA GLU A 122 -15.30 10.12 0.93
C GLU A 122 -14.03 9.83 1.73
N LYS A 123 -13.55 8.58 1.66
CA LYS A 123 -12.21 8.18 2.12
C LYS A 123 -11.42 7.67 0.92
N ARG A 124 -10.16 8.06 0.81
CA ARG A 124 -9.20 7.56 -0.18
C ARG A 124 -7.93 7.07 0.50
N ILE A 125 -7.30 6.06 -0.09
CA ILE A 125 -5.95 5.64 0.28
C ILE A 125 -5.06 5.80 -0.94
N LEU A 126 -3.98 6.56 -0.77
CA LEU A 126 -2.98 6.84 -1.79
C LEU A 126 -1.60 6.46 -1.24
N MET A 127 -0.82 5.71 -2.01
CA MET A 127 0.62 5.61 -1.77
C MET A 127 1.36 6.43 -2.81
N LEU A 128 2.33 7.22 -2.36
CA LEU A 128 3.14 8.03 -3.28
C LEU A 128 4.10 7.13 -4.04
N HIS A 129 4.16 7.31 -5.36
CA HIS A 129 5.09 6.56 -6.21
C HIS A 129 6.54 6.84 -5.82
N LEU A 130 7.33 5.78 -5.71
CA LEU A 130 8.72 5.74 -5.27
C LEU A 130 8.98 6.32 -3.87
N GLN A 131 7.98 6.28 -2.98
CA GLN A 131 8.13 6.68 -1.59
C GLN A 131 7.44 5.67 -0.66
N ASN A 132 8.05 5.39 0.48
CA ASN A 132 7.38 4.67 1.57
C ASN A 132 6.46 5.61 2.35
N THR A 133 5.51 6.22 1.64
CA THR A 133 4.55 7.23 2.14
C THR A 133 3.13 6.85 1.75
N VAL A 134 2.21 6.86 2.71
CA VAL A 134 0.77 6.65 2.51
C VAL A 134 -0.01 7.88 3.01
N HIS A 135 -0.98 8.31 2.23
CA HIS A 135 -1.97 9.32 2.60
C HIS A 135 -3.33 8.63 2.77
N VAL A 136 -3.95 8.79 3.94
CA VAL A 136 -5.34 8.44 4.19
C VAL A 136 -6.15 9.73 4.21
N ILE A 137 -6.92 9.96 3.14
CA ILE A 137 -7.57 11.24 2.86
C ILE A 137 -9.06 11.11 3.12
N TYR A 138 -9.64 12.05 3.86
CA TYR A 138 -11.06 12.14 4.16
C TYR A 138 -11.59 13.44 3.57
N ARG A 139 -12.69 13.38 2.80
CA ARG A 139 -13.31 14.54 2.17
C ARG A 139 -14.82 14.54 2.39
N ILE A 140 -15.35 15.66 2.88
CA ILE A 140 -16.79 15.89 2.94
C ILE A 140 -17.25 16.35 1.55
N LEU A 141 -18.12 15.57 0.92
CA LEU A 141 -18.72 15.90 -0.37
C LEU A 141 -20.03 16.68 -0.17
N GLU A 142 -20.84 16.26 0.79
CA GLU A 142 -22.14 16.86 1.11
C GLU A 142 -22.40 16.77 2.63
N GLY A 143 -23.29 17.64 3.15
CA GLY A 143 -23.73 17.63 4.55
C GLY A 143 -23.54 18.96 5.27
N GLU A 144 -24.58 19.39 5.99
CA GLU A 144 -24.58 20.63 6.78
C GLU A 144 -24.05 20.38 8.19
N LYS A 145 -24.43 19.26 8.80
CA LYS A 145 -23.93 18.86 10.12
C LYS A 145 -22.59 18.16 9.96
N ARG A 146 -21.51 18.89 10.27
CA ARG A 146 -20.15 18.37 10.12
C ARG A 146 -19.61 17.81 11.44
N PRO A 147 -18.96 16.63 11.43
CA PRO A 147 -18.44 16.01 12.63
C PRO A 147 -17.02 16.51 12.95
N ARG A 148 -16.57 16.24 14.17
CA ARG A 148 -15.15 16.09 14.47
C ARG A 148 -14.72 14.69 14.03
N LEU A 149 -13.66 14.61 13.23
CA LEU A 149 -13.05 13.35 12.83
C LEU A 149 -11.93 13.01 13.84
N GLU A 150 -12.02 11.85 14.46
CA GLU A 150 -10.98 11.28 15.34
C GLU A 150 -10.32 10.10 14.63
N LEU A 151 -8.98 10.11 14.57
CA LEU A 151 -8.16 9.11 13.90
C LEU A 151 -7.13 8.55 14.88
N ARG A 152 -7.27 7.27 15.23
CA ARG A 152 -6.37 6.59 16.15
C ARG A 152 -5.49 5.59 15.41
N PRO A 153 -4.24 5.93 15.08
CA PRO A 153 -3.38 4.99 14.39
C PRO A 153 -2.81 3.94 15.36
N ALA A 154 -2.64 2.73 14.86
CA ALA A 154 -2.15 1.58 15.60
C ALA A 154 -1.01 0.86 14.85
N PHE A 155 -0.02 0.42 15.62
CA PHE A 155 1.28 0.00 15.12
C PHE A 155 1.69 -1.35 15.68
N PHE A 156 2.34 -2.13 14.82
CA PHE A 156 3.14 -3.27 15.22
C PHE A 156 4.25 -3.47 14.18
N PHE A 157 5.42 -2.89 14.48
CA PHE A 157 6.62 -2.98 13.65
C PHE A 157 7.13 -4.40 13.64
N ARG A 158 7.03 -5.04 12.48
CA ARG A 158 7.53 -6.39 12.26
C ARG A 158 7.79 -6.63 10.80
N HIS A 159 8.57 -7.67 10.52
CA HIS A 159 8.61 -8.17 9.15
C HIS A 159 7.24 -8.72 8.76
N TYR A 160 6.88 -8.53 7.48
CA TYR A 160 5.55 -8.92 6.99
C TYR A 160 5.27 -10.43 7.09
N GLU A 161 6.32 -11.27 7.09
CA GLU A 161 6.20 -12.72 7.31
C GLU A 161 6.32 -13.17 8.78
N SER A 162 6.70 -12.28 9.71
CA SER A 162 6.81 -12.66 11.12
C SER A 162 5.44 -13.05 11.69
N PRO A 163 5.39 -13.98 12.67
CA PRO A 163 4.18 -14.27 13.42
C PRO A 163 3.55 -13.02 14.04
N VAL A 164 2.21 -13.01 14.15
CA VAL A 164 1.46 -11.85 14.64
C VAL A 164 1.35 -11.77 16.16
N ASN A 165 1.76 -12.84 16.86
CA ASN A 165 1.69 -12.99 18.31
C ASN A 165 3.02 -12.67 19.01
N GLU A 166 4.06 -12.30 18.25
CA GLU A 166 5.30 -11.82 18.83
C GLU A 166 5.02 -10.47 19.50
N GLY A 167 5.21 -10.39 20.82
CA GLY A 167 5.01 -9.13 21.55
C GLY A 167 5.98 -8.04 21.10
N LEU A 168 5.74 -6.81 21.54
CA LEU A 168 6.71 -5.73 21.32
C LEU A 168 8.04 -6.10 21.99
N ALA A 169 9.12 -6.19 21.19
CA ALA A 169 10.46 -6.45 21.71
C ALA A 169 10.89 -5.37 22.71
N ALA A 170 10.37 -4.15 22.54
CA ALA A 170 10.57 -3.02 23.44
C ALA A 170 9.46 -1.97 23.30
N PRO A 171 9.33 -1.03 24.26
CA PRO A 171 8.41 0.09 24.12
C PRO A 171 8.77 0.98 22.92
N TYR A 172 7.75 1.41 22.17
CA TYR A 172 7.91 2.47 21.20
C TYR A 172 8.18 3.81 21.88
N ARG A 173 9.01 4.63 21.23
CA ARG A 173 9.19 6.03 21.58
C ARG A 173 8.37 6.89 20.62
N LEU A 174 7.56 7.78 21.19
CA LEU A 174 6.92 8.88 20.48
C LEU A 174 7.76 10.16 20.68
N SER A 175 8.18 10.79 19.59
CA SER A 175 8.73 12.15 19.57
C SER A 175 7.74 13.08 18.90
N ALA A 176 7.55 14.29 19.44
CA ALA A 176 6.64 15.29 18.88
C ALA A 176 7.34 16.65 18.82
N VAL A 177 7.40 17.24 17.64
CA VAL A 177 7.95 18.57 17.40
C VAL A 177 6.98 19.32 16.49
N GLU A 178 6.27 20.30 17.03
CA GLU A 178 5.19 21.02 16.31
C GLU A 178 4.10 20.03 15.83
N ASP A 179 3.80 19.97 14.54
CA ASP A 179 2.83 19.05 13.90
C ASP A 179 3.46 17.70 13.47
N ARG A 180 4.73 17.47 13.80
CA ARG A 180 5.52 16.30 13.38
C ARG A 180 5.62 15.28 14.51
N TYR A 181 5.11 14.08 14.24
CA TYR A 181 5.14 12.97 15.19
C TYR A 181 5.99 11.83 14.64
N GLU A 182 6.93 11.32 15.42
CA GLU A 182 7.79 10.21 15.04
C GLU A 182 7.65 9.05 16.01
N ILE A 183 7.48 7.85 15.47
CA ILE A 183 7.40 6.60 16.23
C ILE A 183 8.62 5.75 15.86
N SER A 184 9.43 5.43 16.87
CA SER A 184 10.62 4.60 16.69
C SER A 184 10.61 3.43 17.68
N ASP A 185 11.06 2.26 17.22
CA ASP A 185 11.41 1.16 18.13
C ASP A 185 12.84 1.35 18.62
N ALA A 186 12.98 1.55 19.93
CA ALA A 186 14.24 1.87 20.59
C ALA A 186 15.35 0.81 20.44
N HIS A 187 15.01 -0.43 20.08
CA HIS A 187 15.98 -1.53 19.95
C HIS A 187 16.21 -1.96 18.50
N SER A 188 15.41 -1.46 17.56
CA SER A 188 15.57 -1.77 16.14
C SER A 188 16.43 -0.73 15.43
N ARG A 189 17.08 -1.13 14.33
CA ARG A 189 17.72 -0.19 13.39
C ARG A 189 16.75 0.29 12.29
N LEU A 190 15.44 0.19 12.54
CA LEU A 190 14.43 0.62 11.59
C LEU A 190 14.39 2.15 11.52
N PRO A 191 14.07 2.73 10.35
CA PRO A 191 13.75 4.14 10.27
C PRO A 191 12.51 4.45 11.12
N PRO A 192 12.40 5.66 11.68
CA PRO A 192 11.19 6.07 12.37
C PRO A 192 10.00 6.11 11.39
N LEU A 193 8.82 5.74 11.88
CA LEU A 193 7.57 6.07 11.20
C LEU A 193 7.18 7.50 11.57
N ARG A 194 7.15 8.36 10.56
CA ARG A 194 6.75 9.76 10.66
C ARG A 194 5.28 9.89 10.32
N ILE A 195 4.53 10.57 11.16
CA ILE A 195 3.10 10.76 11.02
C ILE A 195 2.76 12.22 11.23
N LYS A 196 1.91 12.75 10.35
CA LYS A 196 1.29 14.07 10.53
C LYS A 196 -0.13 14.07 10.02
N LEU A 197 -0.96 14.90 10.64
CA LEU A 197 -2.24 15.29 10.08
C LEU A 197 -2.00 16.54 9.23
N ALA A 198 -2.21 16.46 7.92
CA ALA A 198 -1.99 17.55 6.98
C ALA A 198 -3.11 18.59 7.09
N ILE A 199 -3.09 19.34 8.19
CA ILE A 199 -4.02 20.41 8.51
C ILE A 199 -3.40 21.37 9.52
N ASP A 200 -3.85 22.61 9.52
CA ASP A 200 -3.38 23.62 10.47
C ASP A 200 -4.58 24.27 11.19
N PRO A 201 -4.72 24.15 12.53
CA PRO A 201 -3.82 23.42 13.44
C PRO A 201 -4.14 21.91 13.51
N ALA A 202 -3.10 21.07 13.47
CA ALA A 202 -3.19 19.65 13.78
C ALA A 202 -3.23 19.45 15.30
N GLN A 203 -4.13 18.59 15.79
CA GLN A 203 -4.25 18.29 17.21
C GLN A 203 -4.05 16.79 17.44
N PHE A 204 -3.17 16.47 18.39
CA PHE A 204 -2.87 15.10 18.81
C PHE A 204 -2.96 14.97 20.32
N THR A 205 -3.73 13.99 20.77
CA THR A 205 -3.86 13.66 22.19
C THR A 205 -3.02 12.43 22.49
N VAL A 206 -2.01 12.57 23.36
CA VAL A 206 -1.23 11.45 23.87
C VAL A 206 -2.09 10.65 24.84
N LEU A 207 -2.54 9.49 24.40
CA LEU A 207 -3.35 8.57 25.19
C LEU A 207 -2.99 7.13 24.78
N PRO A 208 -1.84 6.63 25.25
CA PRO A 208 -1.31 5.36 24.81
C PRO A 208 -2.21 4.21 25.23
N GLN A 209 -2.40 3.25 24.33
CA GLN A 209 -3.18 2.05 24.60
C GLN A 209 -2.63 0.84 23.84
N ILE A 210 -2.92 -0.35 24.38
CA ILE A 210 -2.71 -1.61 23.68
C ILE A 210 -4.08 -2.13 23.22
N ILE A 211 -4.22 -2.32 21.91
CA ILE A 211 -5.36 -2.99 21.31
C ILE A 211 -5.06 -4.48 21.39
N HIS A 212 -5.66 -5.12 22.39
CA HIS A 212 -5.46 -6.54 22.66
C HIS A 212 -6.28 -7.44 21.74
N GLN A 213 -5.76 -8.64 21.52
CA GLN A 213 -6.48 -9.75 20.92
C GLN A 213 -7.02 -9.46 19.52
N VAL A 214 -6.25 -8.77 18.68
CA VAL A 214 -6.56 -8.58 17.26
C VAL A 214 -6.50 -9.94 16.56
N VAL A 215 -7.59 -10.33 15.91
CA VAL A 215 -7.72 -11.64 15.25
C VAL A 215 -7.38 -11.55 13.77
N TYR A 216 -6.45 -12.40 13.34
CA TYR A 216 -6.06 -12.60 11.96
C TYR A 216 -6.72 -13.88 11.43
N ARG A 217 -8.01 -13.81 11.07
CA ARG A 217 -8.84 -14.97 10.69
C ARG A 217 -8.25 -15.86 9.60
N ILE A 218 -7.52 -15.30 8.64
CA ILE A 218 -6.88 -16.08 7.57
C ILE A 218 -5.75 -16.94 8.18
N GLU A 219 -5.02 -16.40 9.14
CA GLU A 219 -3.95 -17.14 9.83
C GLU A 219 -4.54 -18.21 10.73
N GLN A 220 -5.66 -17.92 11.39
CA GLN A 220 -6.41 -18.90 12.16
C GLN A 220 -6.85 -20.07 11.29
N SER A 221 -7.45 -19.78 10.12
CA SER A 221 -7.90 -20.81 9.17
C SER A 221 -6.76 -21.68 8.62
N ARG A 222 -5.53 -21.15 8.61
CA ARG A 222 -4.31 -21.83 8.16
C ARG A 222 -3.53 -22.50 9.29
N GLY A 223 -3.97 -22.37 10.54
CA GLY A 223 -3.31 -22.94 11.71
C GLY A 223 -2.03 -22.22 12.14
N TYR A 224 -1.82 -20.97 11.71
CA TYR A 224 -0.71 -20.13 12.17
C TYR A 224 -1.06 -19.39 13.45
N ALA A 225 -0.08 -18.74 14.08
CA ALA A 225 -0.36 -17.76 15.12
C ALA A 225 -1.27 -16.65 14.56
N TYR A 226 -2.40 -16.41 15.23
CA TYR A 226 -3.51 -15.61 14.67
C TYR A 226 -4.07 -14.56 15.62
N GLU A 227 -3.56 -14.46 16.85
CA GLU A 227 -3.93 -13.39 17.79
C GLU A 227 -2.71 -12.53 18.08
N GLY A 228 -2.87 -11.21 17.98
CA GLY A 228 -1.80 -10.25 18.20
C GLY A 228 -2.24 -9.03 19.00
N ASN A 229 -1.29 -8.17 19.32
CA ASN A 229 -1.54 -6.87 19.95
C ASN A 229 -1.07 -5.76 19.01
N LEU A 230 -1.78 -4.63 19.00
CA LEU A 230 -1.29 -3.39 18.39
C LEU A 230 -1.09 -2.34 19.47
N TRP A 231 -0.12 -1.46 19.29
CA TRP A 231 0.10 -0.32 20.15
C TRP A 231 -0.32 0.98 19.46
N SER A 232 -1.01 1.86 20.18
CA SER A 232 -1.43 3.17 19.71
C SER A 232 -0.87 4.23 20.68
N PRO A 233 -0.16 5.27 20.23
CA PRO A 233 0.34 6.37 21.06
C PRO A 233 -0.76 7.33 21.53
N GLY A 234 -1.88 7.36 20.83
CA GLY A 234 -2.88 8.40 20.98
C GLY A 234 -3.71 8.54 19.72
N PHE A 235 -4.40 9.67 19.57
CA PHE A 235 -5.27 9.92 18.43
C PHE A 235 -5.15 11.38 17.97
N PHE A 236 -5.31 11.56 16.67
CA PHE A 236 -5.52 12.86 16.05
C PHE A 236 -7.00 13.21 16.10
N TYR A 237 -7.31 14.50 16.20
CA TYR A 237 -8.67 14.97 15.95
C TYR A 237 -8.67 16.25 15.14
N VAL A 238 -9.67 16.37 14.27
CA VAL A 238 -9.89 17.54 13.44
C VAL A 238 -11.36 17.91 13.46
N ASP A 239 -11.62 19.19 13.67
CA ASP A 239 -12.94 19.75 13.50
C ASP A 239 -13.18 20.06 12.01
N MET A 240 -14.19 19.40 11.42
CA MET A 240 -14.52 19.54 10.01
C MET A 240 -15.53 20.67 9.73
N HIS A 241 -15.97 21.44 10.74
CA HIS A 241 -16.98 22.50 10.56
C HIS A 241 -16.65 23.49 9.43
N GLU A 242 -15.40 23.93 9.34
CA GLU A 242 -14.95 24.89 8.31
C GLU A 242 -14.07 24.24 7.23
N ARG A 243 -14.01 22.91 7.20
CA ARG A 243 -13.04 22.18 6.38
C ARG A 243 -13.69 21.04 5.63
N ASN A 244 -13.37 20.95 4.35
CA ASN A 244 -13.90 19.88 3.51
C ASN A 244 -12.96 18.68 3.44
N MET A 245 -11.72 18.79 3.92
CA MET A 245 -10.72 17.74 3.77
C MET A 245 -9.76 17.68 4.97
N ALA A 246 -9.35 16.46 5.31
CA ALA A 246 -8.24 16.17 6.20
C ALA A 246 -7.49 14.95 5.67
N ALA A 247 -6.16 14.91 5.83
CA ALA A 247 -5.35 13.76 5.44
C ALA A 247 -4.38 13.37 6.54
N LEU A 248 -4.39 12.09 6.92
CA LEU A 248 -3.39 11.51 7.80
C LEU A 248 -2.28 10.90 6.94
N ILE A 249 -1.08 11.42 7.10
CA ILE A 249 0.11 11.01 6.34
C ILE A 249 0.97 10.14 7.26
N GLY A 250 1.40 8.98 6.75
CA GLY A 250 2.39 8.12 7.40
C GLY A 250 3.52 7.79 6.44
N SER A 251 4.77 7.92 6.88
CA SER A 251 5.94 7.79 6.00
C SER A 251 7.20 7.33 6.73
N THR A 252 8.10 6.64 6.04
CA THR A 252 9.49 6.44 6.52
C THR A 252 10.49 7.39 5.85
N GLU A 253 10.04 8.27 4.96
CA GLU A 253 10.87 9.29 4.29
C GLU A 253 11.22 10.43 5.26
N GLU A 254 12.22 11.24 4.93
CA GLU A 254 12.57 12.44 5.71
C GLU A 254 11.51 13.53 5.61
N TRP A 255 11.39 14.40 6.63
CA TRP A 255 10.37 15.46 6.66
C TRP A 255 10.45 16.42 5.46
N ASP A 256 11.65 16.68 4.95
CA ASP A 256 11.83 17.52 3.77
C ASP A 256 11.19 16.90 2.51
N ILE A 257 11.13 15.56 2.43
CA ILE A 257 10.44 14.83 1.36
C ILE A 257 8.93 14.83 1.62
N ILE A 258 8.52 14.51 2.86
CA ILE A 258 7.09 14.44 3.25
C ILE A 258 6.38 15.77 3.00
N ASN A 259 7.04 16.89 3.25
CA ASN A 259 6.43 18.21 3.15
C ASN A 259 6.44 18.81 1.72
N VAL A 260 7.01 18.12 0.71
CA VAL A 260 7.04 18.62 -0.68
C VAL A 260 5.64 18.71 -1.27
N LEU A 261 4.84 17.65 -1.11
CA LEU A 261 3.51 17.55 -1.72
C LEU A 261 2.43 17.52 -0.64
N ALA A 262 1.64 18.58 -0.59
CA ALA A 262 0.36 18.57 0.11
C ALA A 262 -0.57 17.47 -0.48
N PRO A 263 -1.56 16.97 0.27
CA PRO A 263 -2.40 15.84 -0.16
C PRO A 263 -3.07 16.03 -1.53
N GLU A 264 -3.54 17.23 -1.85
CA GLU A 264 -4.11 17.56 -3.15
C GLU A 264 -3.08 17.48 -4.28
N GLY A 265 -1.87 17.99 -4.03
CA GLY A 265 -0.75 17.91 -4.96
C GLY A 265 -0.28 16.48 -5.19
N ALA A 266 -0.24 15.67 -4.14
CA ALA A 266 0.07 14.24 -4.24
C ALA A 266 -1.00 13.47 -5.05
N THR A 267 -2.28 13.82 -4.86
CA THR A 267 -3.38 13.22 -5.62
C THR A 267 -3.28 13.60 -7.10
N ALA A 268 -3.08 14.88 -7.40
CA ALA A 268 -2.94 15.38 -8.77
C ALA A 268 -1.72 14.76 -9.49
N ALA A 269 -0.59 14.63 -8.80
CA ALA A 269 0.62 14.00 -9.35
C ALA A 269 0.39 12.52 -9.69
N GLU A 270 -0.33 11.77 -8.85
CA GLU A 270 -0.67 10.37 -9.15
C GLU A 270 -1.69 10.25 -10.29
N GLU A 271 -2.67 11.15 -10.37
CA GLU A 271 -3.61 11.23 -11.48
C GLU A 271 -2.91 11.52 -12.81
N GLU A 272 -1.95 12.45 -12.83
CA GLU A 272 -1.13 12.76 -13.99
C GLU A 272 -0.26 11.56 -14.41
N ARG A 273 0.40 10.91 -13.44
CA ARG A 273 1.20 9.70 -13.71
C ARG A 273 0.36 8.60 -14.34
N ARG A 274 -0.83 8.34 -13.79
CA ARG A 274 -1.76 7.32 -14.31
C ARG A 274 -2.33 7.69 -15.68
N ALA A 275 -2.62 8.96 -15.92
CA ALA A 275 -3.03 9.42 -17.25
C ALA A 275 -1.94 9.17 -18.29
N LYS A 276 -0.69 9.51 -17.97
CA LYS A 276 0.47 9.24 -18.84
C LYS A 276 0.64 7.75 -19.13
N MET A 277 0.48 6.90 -18.12
CA MET A 277 0.55 5.44 -18.31
C MET A 277 -0.46 4.92 -19.36
N LEU A 278 -1.69 5.43 -19.35
CA LEU A 278 -2.68 5.04 -20.37
C LEU A 278 -2.34 5.64 -21.74
N ASP A 279 -1.80 6.85 -21.79
CA ASP A 279 -1.40 7.49 -23.05
C ASP A 279 -0.20 6.77 -23.71
N ASP A 280 0.69 6.19 -22.92
CA ASP A 280 1.85 5.42 -23.40
C ASP A 280 1.44 3.99 -23.85
N ALA A 281 0.40 3.40 -23.26
CA ALA A 281 -0.07 2.05 -23.60
C ALA A 281 -0.57 1.90 -25.06
N LEU A 282 -0.67 0.67 -25.57
CA LEU A 282 -1.27 0.43 -26.88
C LEU A 282 -2.73 0.93 -26.93
N PRO A 283 -3.26 1.42 -28.09
CA PRO A 283 -4.61 1.97 -28.20
C PRO A 283 -5.73 1.09 -27.61
N GLU A 284 -5.61 -0.23 -27.79
CA GLU A 284 -6.53 -1.24 -27.30
C GLU A 284 -6.51 -1.39 -25.78
N ALA A 285 -5.39 -1.01 -25.13
CA ALA A 285 -5.19 -1.05 -23.70
C ALA A 285 -5.60 0.23 -22.96
N ARG A 286 -6.08 1.27 -23.67
CA ARG A 286 -6.35 2.60 -23.09
C ARG A 286 -7.77 2.80 -22.55
N ARG A 287 -8.65 1.81 -22.68
CA ARG A 287 -10.07 1.96 -22.34
C ARG A 287 -10.63 0.72 -21.64
N GLU A 288 -11.74 0.93 -20.93
CA GLU A 288 -12.53 -0.11 -20.29
C GLU A 288 -11.68 -1.07 -19.45
N PHE A 289 -11.97 -2.37 -19.52
CA PHE A 289 -11.29 -3.40 -18.76
C PHE A 289 -9.78 -3.49 -19.04
N PRO A 290 -9.29 -3.39 -20.30
CA PRO A 290 -7.84 -3.31 -20.56
C PRO A 290 -7.12 -2.17 -19.84
N ALA A 291 -7.72 -0.99 -19.71
CA ALA A 291 -7.12 0.12 -18.95
C ALA A 291 -6.99 -0.21 -17.46
N GLU A 292 -7.97 -0.93 -16.89
CA GLU A 292 -7.86 -1.43 -15.51
C GLU A 292 -6.68 -2.41 -15.37
N LEU A 293 -6.39 -3.23 -16.39
CA LEU A 293 -5.24 -4.13 -16.39
C LEU A 293 -3.90 -3.38 -16.48
N VAL A 294 -3.83 -2.24 -17.18
CA VAL A 294 -2.63 -1.39 -17.17
C VAL A 294 -2.34 -0.89 -15.76
N PHE A 295 -3.35 -0.42 -15.05
CA PHE A 295 -3.22 0.03 -13.66
C PHE A 295 -2.90 -1.12 -12.69
N ALA A 296 -3.52 -2.29 -12.86
CA ALA A 296 -3.21 -3.47 -12.05
C ALA A 296 -1.77 -3.97 -12.31
N GLY A 297 -1.32 -3.96 -13.57
CA GLY A 297 0.02 -4.35 -13.95
C GLY A 297 1.11 -3.42 -13.41
N ASP A 298 0.81 -2.12 -13.27
CA ASP A 298 1.70 -1.14 -12.64
C ASP A 298 2.19 -1.58 -11.25
N GLN A 299 1.32 -2.27 -10.51
CA GLN A 299 1.58 -2.58 -9.12
C GLN A 299 2.79 -3.50 -8.93
N PHE A 300 3.13 -4.28 -9.95
CA PHE A 300 4.15 -5.32 -9.88
C PHE A 300 5.54 -4.86 -10.34
N ILE A 301 5.65 -3.79 -11.12
CA ILE A 301 6.95 -3.26 -11.56
C ILE A 301 7.54 -2.40 -10.44
N ILE A 302 8.75 -2.72 -10.01
CA ILE A 302 9.38 -2.07 -8.87
C ILE A 302 10.84 -1.67 -9.13
N THR A 303 11.29 -0.70 -8.33
CA THR A 303 12.69 -0.29 -8.15
C THR A 303 13.16 -0.83 -6.80
N PRO A 304 13.96 -1.91 -6.76
CA PRO A 304 14.29 -2.56 -5.50
C PRO A 304 15.28 -1.72 -4.66
N GLY A 305 14.84 -1.23 -3.50
CA GLY A 305 15.64 -0.36 -2.60
C GLY A 305 16.82 -1.04 -1.87
N GLY A 306 17.03 -2.36 -2.05
CA GLY A 306 18.01 -3.15 -1.31
C GLY A 306 19.36 -3.37 -2.00
N ARG A 307 19.56 -2.88 -3.24
CA ARG A 307 20.70 -3.23 -4.09
C ARG A 307 21.51 -1.99 -4.49
N ALA A 308 22.03 -1.27 -3.49
CA ALA A 308 22.75 0.00 -3.70
C ALA A 308 23.93 -0.11 -4.68
N GLU A 309 24.71 -1.20 -4.61
CA GLU A 309 25.81 -1.43 -5.56
C GLU A 309 25.31 -1.66 -6.98
N GLU A 310 24.23 -2.42 -7.15
CA GLU A 310 23.61 -2.65 -8.47
C GLU A 310 23.05 -1.35 -9.03
N THR A 311 22.34 -0.58 -8.19
CA THR A 311 21.78 0.72 -8.54
C THR A 311 22.87 1.68 -8.98
N ALA A 312 23.97 1.77 -8.25
CA ALA A 312 25.10 2.62 -8.60
C ALA A 312 25.74 2.21 -9.95
N ARG A 313 25.87 0.90 -10.22
CA ARG A 313 26.40 0.40 -11.50
C ARG A 313 25.45 0.66 -12.66
N ALA A 314 24.16 0.40 -12.48
CA ALA A 314 23.14 0.67 -13.49
C ALA A 314 23.15 2.16 -13.86
N HIS A 315 23.10 3.05 -12.85
CA HIS A 315 23.14 4.50 -13.09
C HIS A 315 24.42 4.94 -13.82
N ALA A 316 25.57 4.32 -13.53
CA ALA A 316 26.83 4.62 -14.23
C ALA A 316 26.80 4.23 -15.72
N ALA A 317 25.96 3.28 -16.12
CA ALA A 317 25.74 2.87 -17.51
C ALA A 317 24.57 3.61 -18.18
N GLY A 318 23.90 4.54 -17.48
CA GLY A 318 22.66 5.17 -17.97
C GLY A 318 21.42 4.26 -17.86
N ASP A 319 21.51 3.21 -17.07
CA ASP A 319 20.43 2.26 -16.78
C ASP A 319 19.81 2.48 -15.41
N GLU A 320 18.63 1.88 -15.18
CA GLU A 320 18.02 1.77 -13.86
C GLU A 320 17.82 0.30 -13.47
N VAL A 321 17.79 0.02 -12.16
CA VAL A 321 17.40 -1.31 -11.69
C VAL A 321 15.88 -1.39 -11.62
N ARG A 322 15.31 -2.33 -12.37
CA ARG A 322 13.87 -2.63 -12.36
C ARG A 322 13.67 -4.13 -12.27
N THR A 323 12.62 -4.54 -11.57
CA THR A 323 12.22 -5.95 -11.48
C THR A 323 10.70 -6.06 -11.32
N VAL A 324 10.19 -7.28 -11.32
CA VAL A 324 8.76 -7.58 -11.17
C VAL A 324 8.55 -8.42 -9.92
N ILE A 325 7.73 -7.94 -8.98
CA ILE A 325 7.23 -8.78 -7.88
C ILE A 325 6.23 -9.78 -8.48
N ALA A 326 6.43 -11.07 -8.22
CA ALA A 326 5.61 -12.13 -8.81
C ALA A 326 4.17 -12.16 -8.25
N GLY A 327 3.96 -11.61 -7.05
CA GLY A 327 2.64 -11.52 -6.46
C GLY A 327 2.64 -11.01 -5.03
N TYR A 328 1.77 -10.04 -4.76
CA TYR A 328 1.49 -9.65 -3.39
C TYR A 328 0.52 -10.65 -2.73
N HIS A 329 0.65 -10.95 -1.44
CA HIS A 329 1.57 -10.28 -0.51
C HIS A 329 2.92 -10.97 -0.32
N TRP A 330 3.04 -12.27 -0.63
CA TRP A 330 4.11 -13.14 -0.12
C TRP A 330 5.22 -13.48 -1.12
N PHE A 331 5.12 -13.12 -2.40
CA PHE A 331 6.20 -13.37 -3.34
C PHE A 331 7.18 -12.17 -3.40
N THR A 332 8.39 -12.47 -3.86
CA THR A 332 9.45 -11.51 -4.20
C THR A 332 9.57 -11.41 -5.73
N ASP A 333 10.69 -10.96 -6.26
CA ASP A 333 10.98 -11.03 -7.69
C ASP A 333 11.46 -12.41 -8.13
N TRP A 334 10.71 -13.00 -9.04
CA TRP A 334 10.95 -14.33 -9.59
C TRP A 334 11.25 -14.24 -11.08
N GLY A 335 12.37 -14.80 -11.52
CA GLY A 335 12.85 -14.69 -12.89
C GLY A 335 11.86 -15.26 -13.90
N ARG A 336 11.35 -16.47 -13.66
CA ARG A 336 10.34 -17.09 -14.55
C ARG A 336 9.12 -16.18 -14.72
N ASP A 337 8.48 -15.79 -13.62
CA ASP A 337 7.25 -15.01 -13.60
C ASP A 337 7.46 -13.63 -14.23
N THR A 338 8.61 -13.02 -13.99
CA THR A 338 9.04 -11.77 -14.62
C THR A 338 9.07 -11.92 -16.15
N MET A 339 9.75 -12.95 -16.66
CA MET A 339 9.93 -13.12 -18.11
C MET A 339 8.65 -13.52 -18.83
N ILE A 340 7.76 -14.26 -18.19
CA ILE A 340 6.42 -14.55 -18.73
C ILE A 340 5.59 -13.27 -18.81
N SER A 341 5.64 -12.46 -17.75
CA SER A 341 4.73 -11.30 -17.61
C SER A 341 5.24 -10.04 -18.30
N LEU A 342 6.53 -9.96 -18.64
CA LEU A 342 7.21 -8.77 -19.17
C LEU A 342 6.44 -8.13 -20.35
N GLU A 343 5.96 -8.95 -21.28
CA GLU A 343 5.25 -8.44 -22.46
C GLU A 343 3.97 -7.69 -22.06
N GLY A 344 3.13 -8.30 -21.23
CA GLY A 344 1.88 -7.67 -20.81
C GLY A 344 2.11 -6.49 -19.87
N LEU A 345 3.05 -6.65 -18.93
CA LEU A 345 3.33 -5.63 -17.92
C LEU A 345 4.03 -4.41 -18.50
N ALA A 346 4.95 -4.56 -19.45
CA ALA A 346 5.81 -3.48 -19.90
C ALA A 346 5.68 -3.16 -21.40
N LEU A 347 5.58 -4.15 -22.29
CA LEU A 347 5.54 -3.87 -23.75
C LEU A 347 4.16 -3.39 -24.21
N VAL A 348 3.10 -4.12 -23.86
CA VAL A 348 1.71 -3.77 -24.20
C VAL A 348 1.27 -2.46 -23.51
N SER A 349 1.84 -2.17 -22.34
CA SER A 349 1.60 -0.93 -21.60
C SER A 349 2.49 0.24 -22.02
N GLY A 350 3.33 0.09 -23.06
CA GLY A 350 4.16 1.17 -23.61
C GLY A 350 5.45 1.47 -22.84
N ARG A 351 5.69 0.76 -21.75
CA ARG A 351 6.86 0.86 -20.85
C ARG A 351 8.08 0.11 -21.38
N CYS A 352 8.44 0.39 -22.62
CA CYS A 352 9.54 -0.30 -23.30
C CYS A 352 10.89 -0.03 -22.63
N LEU A 353 11.12 1.17 -22.09
CA LEU A 353 12.36 1.49 -21.37
C LEU A 353 12.50 0.63 -20.10
N GLU A 354 11.44 0.51 -19.30
CA GLU A 354 11.44 -0.36 -18.12
C GLU A 354 11.62 -1.83 -18.48
N ALA A 355 11.06 -2.29 -19.61
CA ALA A 355 11.29 -3.65 -20.09
C ALA A 355 12.78 -3.92 -20.35
N GLY A 356 13.47 -2.97 -20.97
CA GLY A 356 14.91 -3.04 -21.21
C GLY A 356 15.71 -3.08 -19.91
N TYR A 357 15.37 -2.22 -18.94
CA TYR A 357 15.98 -2.23 -17.61
C TYR A 357 15.81 -3.58 -16.89
N ILE A 358 14.60 -4.15 -16.91
CA ILE A 358 14.34 -5.47 -16.31
C ILE A 358 15.22 -6.54 -16.96
N LEU A 359 15.25 -6.59 -18.30
CA LEU A 359 16.05 -7.58 -19.02
C LEU A 359 17.55 -7.46 -18.70
N ARG A 360 18.08 -6.24 -18.64
CA ARG A 360 19.49 -5.98 -18.29
C ARG A 360 19.80 -6.30 -16.83
N THR A 361 18.89 -6.01 -15.90
CA THR A 361 19.00 -6.43 -14.50
C THR A 361 19.15 -7.96 -14.41
N PHE A 362 18.28 -8.74 -15.04
CA PHE A 362 18.40 -10.21 -14.99
C PHE A 362 19.61 -10.74 -15.76
N ALA A 363 20.01 -10.10 -16.86
CA ALA A 363 21.22 -10.46 -17.60
C ALA A 363 22.50 -10.34 -16.75
N HIS A 364 22.56 -9.36 -15.85
CA HIS A 364 23.70 -9.19 -14.94
C HIS A 364 23.92 -10.39 -14.02
N TYR A 365 22.84 -11.08 -13.67
CA TYR A 365 22.86 -12.26 -12.81
C TYR A 365 22.98 -13.57 -13.60
N VAL A 366 23.34 -13.57 -14.88
CA VAL A 366 23.56 -14.84 -15.59
C VAL A 366 24.77 -15.57 -15.00
N ARG A 367 24.55 -16.82 -14.56
CA ARG A 367 25.59 -17.71 -14.05
C ARG A 367 25.42 -19.11 -14.62
N ASP A 368 26.49 -19.68 -15.18
CA ASP A 368 26.48 -21.01 -15.79
C ASP A 368 25.38 -21.20 -16.85
N GLY A 369 25.08 -20.13 -17.60
CA GLY A 369 24.03 -20.12 -18.62
C GLY A 369 22.60 -20.02 -18.07
N LEU A 370 22.43 -19.74 -16.78
CA LEU A 370 21.12 -19.60 -16.12
C LEU A 370 20.90 -18.19 -15.57
N ILE A 371 19.68 -17.67 -15.71
CA ILE A 371 19.20 -16.53 -14.92
C ILE A 371 18.71 -17.01 -13.54
N PRO A 372 18.70 -16.16 -12.50
CA PRO A 372 18.16 -16.54 -11.20
C PRO A 372 16.65 -16.76 -11.26
N ASN A 373 16.17 -17.75 -10.51
CA ASN A 373 14.73 -18.02 -10.40
C ASN A 373 14.03 -17.12 -9.39
N MET A 374 14.70 -16.74 -8.30
CA MET A 374 14.13 -15.91 -7.23
C MET A 374 15.24 -15.11 -6.56
N PHE A 375 14.94 -13.87 -6.16
CA PHE A 375 15.72 -13.14 -5.16
C PHE A 375 14.95 -13.06 -3.84
N PRO A 376 15.53 -13.53 -2.71
CA PRO A 376 14.86 -13.44 -1.40
C PRO A 376 14.81 -11.99 -0.87
N ASP A 377 13.76 -11.64 -0.12
CA ASP A 377 13.46 -10.26 0.34
C ASP A 377 14.57 -9.63 1.22
N ARG A 378 15.36 -10.46 1.91
CA ARG A 378 16.44 -10.05 2.83
C ARG A 378 17.84 -10.40 2.33
N GLU A 379 17.95 -11.04 1.17
CA GLU A 379 19.22 -11.52 0.63
C GLU A 379 19.62 -10.75 -0.64
N LYS A 380 20.91 -10.79 -0.96
CA LYS A 380 21.46 -10.14 -2.15
C LYS A 380 21.69 -11.11 -3.32
N GLU A 381 21.73 -12.41 -3.04
CA GLU A 381 22.02 -13.44 -4.03
C GLU A 381 20.75 -14.08 -4.58
N GLY A 382 20.73 -14.31 -5.89
CA GLY A 382 19.65 -15.05 -6.55
C GLY A 382 19.81 -16.56 -6.39
N LEU A 383 18.69 -17.28 -6.40
CA LEU A 383 18.66 -18.74 -6.35
C LEU A 383 18.49 -19.34 -7.76
N TYR A 384 19.38 -20.24 -8.15
CA TYR A 384 19.45 -20.82 -9.52
C TYR A 384 19.03 -22.28 -9.50
N HIS A 385 17.73 -22.54 -9.43
CA HIS A 385 17.18 -23.89 -9.29
C HIS A 385 16.26 -24.30 -10.46
N THR A 386 16.23 -23.51 -11.54
CA THR A 386 15.31 -23.73 -12.66
C THR A 386 16.01 -23.44 -14.00
N ALA A 387 15.81 -24.30 -14.99
CA ALA A 387 16.40 -24.14 -16.33
C ALA A 387 15.44 -23.43 -17.30
N ASP A 388 14.13 -23.52 -17.05
CA ASP A 388 13.09 -22.94 -17.89
C ASP A 388 13.00 -21.42 -17.78
N ALA A 389 13.42 -20.82 -16.65
CA ALA A 389 13.50 -19.37 -16.51
C ALA A 389 14.35 -18.72 -17.62
N THR A 390 15.49 -19.33 -17.97
CA THR A 390 16.35 -18.86 -19.06
C THR A 390 15.70 -18.99 -20.44
N LEU A 391 14.89 -20.03 -20.67
CA LEU A 391 14.16 -20.17 -21.92
C LEU A 391 13.10 -19.07 -22.06
N TRP A 392 12.41 -18.74 -20.96
CA TRP A 392 11.52 -17.59 -20.92
C TRP A 392 12.26 -16.26 -21.09
N PHE A 393 13.49 -16.14 -20.62
CA PHE A 393 14.33 -14.95 -20.86
C PHE A 393 14.60 -14.73 -22.36
N PHE A 394 14.93 -15.78 -23.10
CA PHE A 394 15.08 -15.68 -24.57
C PHE A 394 13.77 -15.32 -25.25
N HIS A 395 12.64 -15.87 -24.79
CA HIS A 395 11.33 -15.47 -25.28
C HIS A 395 11.08 -13.97 -25.03
N ALA A 396 11.31 -13.49 -23.80
CA ALA A 396 11.12 -12.09 -23.42
C ALA A 396 12.01 -11.13 -24.24
N LEU A 397 13.28 -11.49 -24.49
CA LEU A 397 14.18 -10.75 -25.38
C LEU A 397 13.64 -10.69 -26.82
N SER A 398 13.13 -11.81 -27.35
CA SER A 398 12.53 -11.84 -28.67
C SER A 398 11.31 -10.93 -28.77
N ARG A 399 10.44 -10.92 -27.75
CA ARG A 399 9.30 -9.98 -27.67
C ARG A 399 9.78 -8.54 -27.58
N TYR A 400 10.77 -8.24 -26.73
CA TYR A 400 11.34 -6.90 -26.59
C TYR A 400 11.87 -6.36 -27.92
N LEU A 401 12.70 -7.13 -28.62
CA LEU A 401 13.25 -6.76 -29.93
C LEU A 401 12.14 -6.56 -30.97
N HIS A 402 11.09 -7.40 -30.93
CA HIS A 402 9.96 -7.25 -31.84
C HIS A 402 9.19 -5.93 -31.65
N TYR A 403 9.06 -5.46 -30.40
CA TYR A 403 8.36 -4.21 -30.09
C TYR A 403 9.23 -2.96 -30.30
N THR A 404 10.54 -3.05 -30.11
CA THR A 404 11.42 -1.88 -29.98
C THR A 404 12.44 -1.71 -31.12
N ASP A 405 12.82 -2.80 -31.80
CA ASP A 405 13.97 -2.87 -32.72
C ASP A 405 15.31 -2.38 -32.11
N ASP A 406 15.43 -2.41 -30.77
CA ASP A 406 16.63 -2.02 -30.02
C ASP A 406 17.65 -3.18 -29.99
N ARG A 407 18.48 -3.27 -31.05
CA ARG A 407 19.40 -4.40 -31.30
C ARG A 407 20.72 -4.36 -30.55
#